data_AF-A0A2S9SMC5-F1
#
_entry.id   AF-A0A2S9SMC5-F1
#
_cell.length_a   1.000
_cell.length_b   1.000
_cell.length_c   1.000
_cell.angle_alpha   90.00
_cell.angle_beta   90.00
_cell.angle_gamma   90.00
#
_symmetry.space_group_name_H-M   'P 1'
#
loop_
_entity.id
_entity.type
_entity.pdbx_description
1 polymer ?
#
loop_
_entity_poly.entity_id
_entity_poly.type
_entity_poly.pdbx_seq_one_letter_code
_entity_poly.pdbx_strand_id
1 'polypeptide(L)' 'MKILKVEKSKELLISTNKSFSDITFELGYFDENSFRKFFKQETSLNPKNFRKRFQQNIKY' A
#
# COMPACT_ATOMS: atom_id res chain seq x y z
N MET A 1 -11.64 11.35 -2.26
CA MET A 1 -10.76 10.71 -3.27
C MET A 1 -9.47 10.11 -2.70
N LYS A 2 -8.73 10.76 -1.78
CA LYS A 2 -7.46 10.22 -1.25
C LYS A 2 -7.60 8.91 -0.47
N ILE A 3 -8.69 8.75 0.31
CA ILE A 3 -8.96 7.56 1.14
C ILE A 3 -9.13 6.28 0.29
N LEU A 4 -9.97 6.35 -0.76
CA LEU A 4 -10.21 5.23 -1.70
C LEU A 4 -8.91 4.67 -2.31
N LYS A 5 -7.93 5.55 -2.56
CA LYS A 5 -6.64 5.13 -3.11
C LYS A 5 -5.78 4.40 -2.08
N VAL A 6 -5.86 4.78 -0.80
CA VAL A 6 -5.18 4.05 0.27
C VAL A 6 -5.80 2.67 0.45
N GLU A 7 -7.12 2.55 0.45
CA GLU A 7 -7.79 1.25 0.50
C GLU A 7 -7.38 0.35 -0.67
N LYS A 8 -7.39 0.88 -1.89
CA LYS A 8 -6.93 0.15 -3.07
C LYS A 8 -5.45 -0.24 -2.99
N SER A 9 -4.59 0.64 -2.46
CA SER A 9 -3.18 0.31 -2.24
C SER A 9 -2.98 -0.79 -1.19
N LYS A 10 -3.82 -0.83 -0.14
CA LYS A 10 -3.80 -1.90 0.87
C LYS A 10 -4.16 -3.24 0.23
N GLU A 11 -5.24 -3.28 -0.56
CA GLU A 11 -5.64 -4.49 -1.30
C GLU A 11 -4.55 -4.96 -2.26
N LEU A 12 -3.97 -4.04 -3.06
CA LEU A 12 -2.90 -4.38 -3.99
C LEU A 12 -1.64 -4.88 -3.26
N LEU A 13 -1.31 -4.33 -2.09
CA LEU A 13 -0.17 -4.76 -1.28
C LEU A 13 -0.32 -6.18 -0.70
N ILE A 14 -1.55 -6.64 -0.46
CA ILE A 14 -1.83 -7.97 0.11
C ILE A 14 -2.10 -9.02 -0.98
N SER A 15 -2.78 -8.62 -2.06
CA SER A 15 -3.16 -9.49 -3.16
C SER A 15 -2.02 -9.70 -4.15
N THR A 16 -1.10 -8.73 -4.27
CA THR A 16 0.00 -8.79 -5.24
C THR A 16 1.37 -8.74 -4.58
N ASN A 17 2.39 -9.13 -5.34
CA ASN A 17 3.78 -8.96 -4.96
C ASN A 17 4.42 -7.67 -5.49
N LYS A 18 3.63 -6.74 -6.04
CA LYS A 18 4.10 -5.47 -6.61
C LYS A 18 4.83 -4.62 -5.58
N SER A 19 5.80 -3.84 -6.04
CA SER A 19 6.46 -2.87 -5.16
C SER A 19 5.49 -1.75 -4.80
N PHE A 20 5.77 -1.02 -3.72
CA PHE A 20 4.95 0.12 -3.35
C PHE A 20 4.98 1.21 -4.45
N SER A 21 6.13 1.39 -5.10
CA SER A 21 6.32 2.29 -6.23
C SER A 21 5.42 1.93 -7.42
N ASP A 22 5.33 0.64 -7.79
CA ASP A 22 4.44 0.18 -8.86
C ASP A 22 2.97 0.45 -8.54
N ILE A 23 2.57 0.21 -7.28
CA ILE A 23 1.20 0.45 -6.82
C ILE A 23 0.89 1.95 -6.85
N THR A 24 1.81 2.81 -6.44
CA THR A 24 1.62 4.27 -6.52
C THR A 24 1.51 4.76 -7.95
N PHE A 25 2.33 4.19 -8.85
CA PHE A 25 2.31 4.51 -10.27
C PHE A 25 0.96 4.12 -10.90
N GLU A 26 0.46 2.91 -10.60
CA GLU A 26 -0.85 2.42 -11.06
C GLU A 26 -2.03 3.27 -10.54
N LEU A 27 -1.87 3.88 -9.36
CA LEU A 27 -2.84 4.80 -8.76
C LEU A 27 -2.73 6.25 -9.28
N GLY A 28 -1.78 6.52 -10.19
CA GLY A 28 -1.51 7.82 -10.78
C GLY A 28 -0.79 8.79 -9.83
N TYR A 29 -0.03 8.28 -8.85
CA TYR A 29 0.83 9.09 -7.99
C TYR A 29 2.29 8.95 -8.40
N PHE A 30 2.88 10.07 -8.81
CA PHE A 30 4.32 10.16 -9.07
C PHE A 30 5.10 10.35 -7.76
N ASP A 31 4.51 10.99 -6.76
CA ASP A 31 5.13 11.23 -5.45
C ASP A 31 4.91 10.07 -4.47
N GLU A 32 5.73 9.03 -4.60
CA GLU A 32 5.75 7.89 -3.67
C GLU A 32 5.94 8.38 -2.21
N ASN A 33 6.83 9.34 -1.97
CA ASN A 33 7.13 9.84 -0.62
C ASN A 33 5.91 10.47 0.07
N SER A 34 5.13 11.25 -0.67
CA SER A 34 3.90 11.86 -0.15
C SER A 34 2.85 10.80 0.13
N PHE A 35 2.68 9.84 -0.79
CA PHE A 35 1.74 8.74 -0.61
C PHE A 35 2.16 7.80 0.53
N ARG A 36 3.46 7.58 0.73
CA ARG A 36 4.01 6.75 1.82
C ARG A 36 3.75 7.37 3.20
N LYS A 37 3.88 8.69 3.32
CA LYS A 37 3.51 9.41 4.55
C LYS A 37 2.02 9.28 4.83
N PHE A 38 1.19 9.50 3.82
CA PHE A 38 -0.26 9.36 3.93
C PHE A 38 -0.68 7.93 4.27
N PHE A 39 -0.11 6.94 3.59
CA PHE A 39 -0.34 5.52 3.87
C PHE A 39 0.05 5.16 5.31
N LYS A 40 1.19 5.65 5.80
CA LYS A 40 1.60 5.43 7.18
C LYS A 40 0.66 6.11 8.18
N GLN A 41 0.16 7.30 7.89
CA GLN A 41 -0.84 7.98 8.74
C GLN A 41 -2.15 7.18 8.81
N GLU A 42 -2.61 6.66 7.68
CA GLU A 42 -3.88 5.91 7.58
C GLU A 42 -3.79 4.45 8.08
N THR A 43 -2.62 3.82 8.00
CA THR A 43 -2.43 2.40 8.36
C THR A 43 -1.64 2.21 9.65
N SER A 44 -1.08 3.28 10.20
CA SER A 44 -0.10 3.28 11.28
C SER A 44 1.16 2.43 11.00
N LEU A 45 1.31 1.93 9.77
CA LEU A 45 2.34 0.97 9.38
C LEU A 45 3.03 1.42 8.10
N ASN A 46 4.31 1.08 7.97
CA ASN A 46 4.99 1.27 6.70
C ASN A 46 4.50 0.21 5.69
N PRO A 47 4.47 0.51 4.38
CA PRO A 47 3.97 -0.42 3.35
C PRO A 47 4.61 -1.82 3.40
N LYS A 48 5.92 -1.88 3.68
CA LYS A 48 6.67 -3.13 3.83
C LYS A 48 6.19 -3.95 5.03
N ASN A 49 5.90 -3.30 6.16
CA ASN A 49 5.41 -3.96 7.38
C ASN A 49 3.96 -4.39 7.20
N PHE A 50 3.14 -3.56 6.54
CA PHE A 50 1.77 -3.89 6.18
C PHE A 50 1.74 -5.15 5.31
N ARG A 51 2.54 -5.18 4.22
CA ARG A 51 2.68 -6.37 3.38
C ARG A 51 3.15 -7.59 4.16
N LYS A 52 4.20 -7.48 4.98
CA LYS A 52 4.67 -8.62 5.80
C LYS A 52 3.59 -9.17 6.74
N ARG A 53 2.82 -8.28 7.38
CA ARG A 53 1.79 -8.67 8.37
C ARG A 53 0.56 -9.27 7.72
N PHE A 54 0.07 -8.68 6.63
CA PHE A 54 -1.20 -9.08 6.02
C PHE A 54 -1.04 -10.09 4.87
N GLN A 55 0.06 -10.06 4.11
CA GLN A 55 0.30 -11.02 3.02
C GLN A 55 0.64 -12.42 3.54
N GLN A 56 1.26 -12.55 4.72
CA GLN A 56 1.57 -13.85 5.32
C GLN A 56 0.34 -14.56 5.89
N ASN A 57 -0.76 -13.84 6.12
CA ASN A 57 -1.99 -14.40 6.68
C ASN A 57 -2.88 -15.11 5.63
N ILE A 58 -2.54 -15.07 4.33
CA ILE A 58 -3.33 -15.70 3.26
C ILE A 58 -2.75 -17.06 2.83
N LYS A 59 -1.69 -17.56 3.48
CA LYS A 59 -1.21 -18.93 3.29
C LYS A 59 -1.97 -19.89 4.22
N TYR A 60 -3.18 -20.27 3.84
CA TYR A 60 -3.87 -21.44 4.39
C TYR A 60 -4.52 -22.23 3.27
#